data_AF-C4K9D4-F1
#
_entry.id   AF-C4K9D4-F1
#
_cell.length_a   1.000
_cell.length_b   1.000
_cell.length_c   1.000
_cell.angle_alpha   90.00
_cell.angle_beta   90.00
_cell.angle_gamma   90.00
#
_symmetry.space_group_name_H-M   'P 1'
#
loop_
_entity.id
_entity.type
_entity.pdbx_description
1 polymer ?
#
loop_
_entity_poly.entity_id
_entity_poly.type
_entity_poly.pdbx_seq_one_letter_code
_entity_poly.pdbx_strand_id
1 'polypeptide(L)'
;MQENSQAVLVATGALPALILIAAALTLPVCLTLLALYRRAVLRSMALASSAAGLGGSRRPQTAPAAPPAAALRLELCGANAAHDSPTLAALRRSLRAAGLVHLLAGLACALVLTAAWMQFTWGDGGFVLVRFLLVFACHAWPAVLAVGLVTAGTTRQRLALGLAYVLLMLALAAWALARNPELSALDLARFWASTNLPPTVLLLAFLHRRIRAVGPLVLAFMLVAVIGAEAAVRLAGQSEATMRLAIGVGGTLGLDGTQTFWALLLVGAAVTALLGRRVLKWLGRRHVARRSSDQLLTLEAMWLLFAVVQSVGFAFEGLAWLAAGPLAFLAWKLTTVAGFRLAGLGHAQAPEPGLLLLRVFALGARSERLFDAFGKRWLRIGNIDMIAGPDLATTAVEPHEFLDFVGGRLSRAFVRDEADLARRHAARALGPDPDGRHRVNEFFCHDDTWRPTMLCLARAADAVLMDLRGFSPQNEGCRYELQQLLDHVALERVVVLVGRDTDRGFLESTLAALWQSSRAESPNRDNPGPLLRMVEERGDETAARLVETLLEAPPRKAAVA
;
A
#
# COMPACT_ATOMS: atom_id res chain seq x y z
N MET A 1 13.65 -49.09 0.42
CA MET A 1 13.51 -48.21 -0.77
C MET A 1 12.06 -47.83 -1.09
N GLN A 2 11.04 -48.62 -0.70
CA GLN A 2 9.61 -48.28 -0.90
C GLN A 2 9.03 -47.25 0.10
N GLU A 3 9.49 -47.22 1.36
CA GLU A 3 9.00 -46.25 2.38
C GLU A 3 9.38 -44.79 2.07
N ASN A 4 10.58 -44.53 1.56
CA ASN A 4 10.98 -43.18 1.12
C ASN A 4 10.11 -42.68 -0.04
N SER A 5 9.59 -43.57 -0.88
CA SER A 5 8.82 -43.17 -2.06
C SER A 5 7.42 -42.66 -1.67
N GLN A 6 6.74 -43.27 -0.69
CA GLN A 6 5.44 -42.79 -0.20
C GLN A 6 5.56 -41.55 0.70
N ALA A 7 6.60 -41.47 1.55
CA ALA A 7 6.85 -40.27 2.35
C ALA A 7 7.17 -39.05 1.46
N VAL A 8 7.97 -39.25 0.40
CA VAL A 8 8.25 -38.21 -0.60
C VAL A 8 6.99 -37.87 -1.40
N LEU A 9 6.16 -38.83 -1.82
CA LEU A 9 4.92 -38.55 -2.58
C LEU A 9 3.84 -37.83 -1.75
N VAL A 10 3.68 -38.18 -0.47
CA VAL A 10 2.75 -37.53 0.47
C VAL A 10 3.26 -36.13 0.86
N ALA A 11 4.56 -35.96 1.07
CA ALA A 11 5.14 -34.67 1.44
C ALA A 11 5.35 -33.70 0.25
N THR A 12 5.58 -34.20 -0.97
CA THR A 12 5.67 -33.37 -2.20
C THR A 12 4.32 -32.77 -2.61
N GLY A 13 3.19 -33.42 -2.28
CA GLY A 13 1.85 -32.87 -2.48
C GLY A 13 1.34 -31.98 -1.33
N ALA A 14 1.72 -32.29 -0.08
CA ALA A 14 1.17 -31.61 1.10
C ALA A 14 1.52 -30.13 1.18
N LEU A 15 2.78 -29.74 0.97
CA LEU A 15 3.21 -28.35 1.15
C LEU A 15 2.63 -27.39 0.09
N PRO A 16 2.62 -27.74 -1.21
CA PRO A 16 1.85 -26.98 -2.21
C PRO A 16 0.34 -26.95 -1.91
N ALA A 17 -0.23 -28.06 -1.42
CA ALA A 17 -1.65 -28.09 -1.05
C ALA A 17 -1.97 -27.13 0.10
N LEU A 18 -1.10 -26.99 1.10
CA LEU A 18 -1.27 -26.04 2.20
C LEU A 18 -1.25 -24.59 1.74
N ILE A 19 -0.37 -24.26 0.79
CA ILE A 19 -0.33 -22.93 0.16
C ILE A 19 -1.66 -22.66 -0.58
N LEU A 20 -2.18 -23.65 -1.31
CA LEU A 20 -3.46 -23.53 -2.02
C LEU A 20 -4.64 -23.41 -1.05
N ILE A 21 -4.64 -24.17 0.05
CA ILE A 21 -5.65 -24.07 1.12
C ILE A 21 -5.61 -22.68 1.75
N ALA A 22 -4.43 -22.19 2.11
CA ALA A 22 -4.27 -20.84 2.68
C ALA A 22 -4.80 -19.78 1.71
N ALA A 23 -4.48 -19.87 0.41
CA ALA A 23 -5.01 -18.98 -0.61
C ALA A 23 -6.54 -19.06 -0.74
N ALA A 24 -7.10 -20.28 -0.79
CA ALA A 24 -8.53 -20.53 -0.89
C ALA A 24 -9.30 -19.97 0.31
N LEU A 25 -8.74 -20.04 1.52
CA LEU A 25 -9.32 -19.46 2.74
C LEU A 25 -9.15 -17.94 2.83
N THR A 26 -8.06 -17.40 2.28
CA THR A 26 -7.76 -15.96 2.34
C THR A 26 -8.82 -15.14 1.60
N LEU A 27 -9.23 -15.55 0.40
CA LEU A 27 -10.19 -14.81 -0.42
C LEU A 27 -11.55 -14.57 0.30
N PRO A 28 -12.28 -15.60 0.78
CA PRO A 28 -13.55 -15.39 1.46
C PRO A 28 -13.41 -14.57 2.75
N VAL A 29 -12.31 -14.73 3.48
CA VAL A 29 -12.03 -13.93 4.68
C VAL A 29 -11.82 -12.46 4.33
N CYS A 30 -11.03 -12.15 3.31
CA CYS A 30 -10.85 -10.79 2.80
C CYS A 30 -12.19 -10.16 2.37
N LEU A 31 -12.98 -10.89 1.57
CA LEU A 31 -14.27 -10.39 1.10
C LEU A 31 -15.25 -10.13 2.25
N THR A 32 -15.30 -11.03 3.23
CA THR A 32 -16.17 -10.89 4.41
C THR A 32 -15.75 -9.69 5.25
N LEU A 33 -14.45 -9.55 5.55
CA LEU A 33 -13.93 -8.45 6.35
C LEU A 33 -14.17 -7.09 5.68
N LEU A 34 -13.94 -6.99 4.37
CA LEU A 34 -14.20 -5.77 3.60
C LEU A 34 -15.71 -5.45 3.52
N ALA A 35 -16.57 -6.46 3.39
CA ALA A 35 -18.02 -6.24 3.41
C ALA A 35 -18.50 -5.71 4.78
N LEU A 36 -17.97 -6.25 5.88
CA LEU A 36 -18.27 -5.77 7.23
C LEU A 36 -17.74 -4.36 7.47
N TYR A 37 -16.51 -4.08 7.04
CA TYR A 37 -15.91 -2.75 7.09
C TYR A 37 -16.75 -1.73 6.33
N ARG A 38 -17.06 -2.02 5.06
CA ARG A 38 -17.90 -1.18 4.19
C ARG A 38 -19.24 -0.87 4.86
N ARG A 39 -19.91 -1.89 5.40
CA ARG A 39 -21.21 -1.72 6.05
C ARG A 39 -21.11 -0.81 7.28
N ALA A 40 -20.04 -0.94 8.06
CA ALA A 40 -19.81 -0.11 9.25
C ALA A 40 -19.49 1.35 8.89
N VAL A 41 -18.66 1.59 7.87
CA VAL A 41 -18.31 2.94 7.39
C VAL A 41 -19.53 3.65 6.81
N LEU A 42 -20.25 3.02 5.87
CA LEU A 42 -21.43 3.63 5.24
C LEU A 42 -22.52 3.95 6.25
N ARG A 43 -22.74 3.05 7.21
CA ARG A 43 -23.68 3.31 8.31
C ARG A 43 -23.25 4.52 9.13
N SER A 44 -21.96 4.66 9.43
CA SER A 44 -21.45 5.75 10.25
C SER A 44 -21.44 7.09 9.50
N MET A 45 -21.13 7.09 8.20
CA MET A 45 -21.21 8.28 7.33
C MET A 45 -22.64 8.82 7.22
N ALA A 46 -23.64 7.94 7.16
CA ALA A 46 -25.05 8.31 7.07
C ALA A 46 -25.66 8.84 8.38
N LEU A 47 -24.95 8.71 9.51
CA LEU A 47 -25.39 9.30 10.76
C LEU A 47 -25.07 10.79 10.77
N ALA A 48 -25.98 11.59 11.33
CA ALA A 48 -25.65 12.94 11.77
C ALA A 48 -24.85 12.87 13.07
N SER A 49 -23.94 13.82 13.28
CA SER A 49 -23.25 13.92 14.56
C SER A 49 -24.23 14.30 15.66
N SER A 50 -24.20 13.57 16.78
CA SER A 50 -25.07 13.85 17.95
C SER A 50 -24.86 15.24 18.56
N ALA A 51 -23.76 15.93 18.23
CA ALA A 51 -23.44 17.27 18.73
C ALA A 51 -23.84 18.41 17.78
N ALA A 52 -24.13 18.13 16.50
CA ALA A 52 -24.45 19.17 15.51
C ALA A 52 -25.83 19.83 15.73
N GLY A 53 -26.70 19.20 16.52
CA GLY A 53 -28.04 19.71 16.84
C GLY A 53 -28.07 20.92 17.78
N LEU A 54 -26.95 21.32 18.40
CA LEU A 54 -26.90 22.40 19.39
C LEU A 54 -26.09 23.63 18.94
N GLY A 55 -25.53 23.61 17.72
CA GLY A 55 -24.59 24.63 17.24
C GLY A 55 -25.02 25.31 15.94
N GLY A 56 -26.32 25.36 15.64
CA GLY A 56 -26.88 26.05 14.47
C GLY A 56 -26.69 27.57 14.53
N SER A 57 -25.44 28.04 14.51
CA SER A 57 -25.09 29.44 14.30
C SER A 57 -25.41 29.78 12.86
N ARG A 58 -26.62 30.29 12.65
CA ARG A 58 -27.07 30.96 11.43
C ARG A 58 -26.05 32.06 11.13
N ARG A 59 -25.07 31.78 10.25
CA ARG A 59 -24.12 32.81 9.79
C ARG A 59 -24.93 33.93 9.13
N PRO A 60 -24.61 35.21 9.39
CA PRO A 60 -25.25 36.31 8.69
C PRO A 60 -25.06 36.10 7.18
N GLN A 61 -26.16 36.20 6.42
CA GLN A 61 -26.05 36.40 4.98
C GLN A 61 -25.39 37.76 4.79
N THR A 62 -24.08 37.75 4.51
CA THR A 62 -23.37 38.95 4.08
C THR A 62 -24.05 39.43 2.80
N ALA A 63 -24.36 40.72 2.73
CA ALA A 63 -24.97 41.35 1.56
C ALA A 63 -24.21 40.96 0.28
N PRO A 64 -24.89 40.84 -0.89
CA PRO A 64 -24.24 40.51 -2.14
C PRO A 64 -23.11 41.50 -2.40
N ALA A 65 -21.88 41.01 -2.38
CA ALA A 65 -20.71 41.80 -2.66
C ALA A 65 -20.73 42.23 -4.14
N ALA A 66 -20.23 43.43 -4.43
CA ALA A 66 -20.04 43.85 -5.82
C ALA A 66 -19.21 42.82 -6.59
N PRO A 67 -19.49 42.57 -7.87
CA PRO A 67 -18.76 41.57 -8.65
C PRO A 67 -17.25 41.92 -8.70
N PRO A 68 -16.35 40.92 -8.71
CA PRO A 68 -14.92 41.16 -8.87
C PRO A 68 -14.62 41.88 -10.19
N ALA A 69 -13.71 42.86 -10.14
CA ALA A 69 -13.36 43.70 -11.30
C ALA A 69 -12.52 42.95 -12.34
N ALA A 70 -11.67 42.01 -11.91
CA ALA A 70 -10.86 41.18 -12.80
C ALA A 70 -11.59 39.86 -13.13
N ALA A 71 -11.52 39.45 -14.40
CA ALA A 71 -12.01 38.14 -14.81
C ALA A 71 -11.06 37.01 -14.36
N LEU A 72 -11.63 35.89 -13.91
CA LEU A 72 -10.89 34.67 -13.61
C LEU A 72 -10.24 34.14 -14.90
N ARG A 73 -8.91 33.97 -14.86
CA ARG A 73 -8.12 33.40 -15.96
C ARG A 73 -7.87 31.93 -15.67
N LEU A 74 -7.98 31.11 -16.71
CA LEU A 74 -7.66 29.70 -16.66
C LEU A 74 -6.40 29.46 -17.50
N GLU A 75 -5.40 28.82 -16.91
CA GLU A 75 -4.19 28.46 -17.64
C GLU A 75 -4.04 26.95 -17.67
N LEU A 76 -3.95 26.42 -18.90
CA LEU A 76 -3.61 25.03 -19.11
C LEU A 76 -2.09 24.88 -19.02
N CYS A 77 -1.60 24.35 -17.91
CA CYS A 77 -0.17 24.16 -17.71
C CYS A 77 0.34 23.14 -18.75
N GLY A 78 1.22 23.60 -19.65
CA GLY A 78 1.87 22.76 -20.66
C GLY A 78 2.90 21.80 -20.07
N ALA A 79 3.63 21.08 -20.93
CA ALA A 79 4.90 20.47 -20.52
C ALA A 79 5.94 21.59 -20.49
N ASN A 80 6.03 22.33 -19.39
CA ASN A 80 7.09 23.32 -19.23
C ASN A 80 8.44 22.61 -19.09
N ALA A 81 9.52 23.27 -19.50
CA ALA A 81 10.87 22.80 -19.23
C ALA A 81 11.02 22.57 -17.73
N ALA A 82 11.48 21.37 -17.34
CA ALA A 82 11.64 20.98 -15.96
C ALA A 82 12.46 22.05 -15.22
N HIS A 83 11.83 22.81 -14.33
CA HIS A 83 12.55 23.70 -13.45
C HIS A 83 13.27 22.85 -12.40
N ASP A 84 14.59 23.05 -12.26
CA ASP A 84 15.40 22.36 -11.27
C ASP A 84 15.05 22.88 -9.87
N SER A 85 14.00 22.32 -9.28
CA SER A 85 13.61 22.59 -7.91
C SER A 85 14.36 21.66 -6.93
N PRO A 86 14.87 22.19 -5.79
CA PRO A 86 15.53 21.37 -4.78
C PRO A 86 14.62 20.27 -4.21
N THR A 87 13.30 20.50 -4.16
CA THR A 87 12.32 19.49 -3.73
C THR A 87 12.15 18.36 -4.74
N LEU A 88 12.20 18.64 -6.06
CA LEU A 88 12.22 17.61 -7.11
C LEU A 88 13.51 16.78 -7.07
N ALA A 89 14.65 17.40 -6.76
CA ALA A 89 15.90 16.68 -6.56
C ALA A 89 15.86 15.80 -5.29
N ALA A 90 15.28 16.29 -4.20
CA ALA A 90 15.05 15.51 -2.97
C ALA A 90 14.12 14.32 -3.22
N LEU A 91 13.02 14.52 -3.94
CA LEU A 91 12.11 13.46 -4.40
C LEU A 91 12.86 12.35 -5.15
N ARG A 92 13.64 12.71 -6.18
CA ARG A 92 14.39 11.75 -7.01
C ARG A 92 15.43 10.99 -6.16
N ARG A 93 16.14 11.68 -5.25
CA ARG A 93 17.09 11.04 -4.33
C ARG A 93 16.40 10.07 -3.38
N SER A 94 15.28 10.47 -2.76
CA SER A 94 14.49 9.63 -1.85
C SER A 94 13.98 8.37 -2.56
N LEU A 95 13.44 8.49 -3.77
CA LEU A 95 13.00 7.34 -4.57
C LEU A 95 14.13 6.38 -4.94
N ARG A 96 15.28 6.90 -5.35
CA ARG A 96 16.46 6.08 -5.70
C ARG A 96 17.00 5.36 -4.46
N ALA A 97 17.13 6.07 -3.34
CA ALA A 97 17.59 5.49 -2.08
C ALA A 97 16.64 4.40 -1.59
N ALA A 98 15.32 4.64 -1.59
CA ALA A 98 14.34 3.62 -1.22
C ALA A 98 14.41 2.39 -2.14
N GLY A 99 14.50 2.59 -3.46
CA GLY A 99 14.68 1.51 -4.43
C GLY A 99 15.95 0.69 -4.17
N LEU A 100 17.09 1.35 -3.91
CA LEU A 100 18.36 0.70 -3.61
C LEU A 100 18.30 -0.11 -2.32
N VAL A 101 17.71 0.43 -1.25
CA VAL A 101 17.57 -0.30 0.02
C VAL A 101 16.74 -1.57 -0.17
N HIS A 102 15.63 -1.50 -0.91
CA HIS A 102 14.80 -2.67 -1.17
C HIS A 102 15.47 -3.70 -2.08
N LEU A 103 16.28 -3.24 -3.05
CA LEU A 103 17.11 -4.12 -3.86
C LEU A 103 18.13 -4.86 -2.99
N LEU A 104 18.94 -4.13 -2.21
CA LEU A 104 19.96 -4.72 -1.35
C LEU A 104 19.38 -5.67 -0.29
N ALA A 105 18.26 -5.29 0.32
CA ALA A 105 17.56 -6.15 1.27
C ALA A 105 17.04 -7.44 0.61
N GLY A 106 16.54 -7.34 -0.62
CA GLY A 106 16.10 -8.51 -1.37
C GLY A 106 17.26 -9.43 -1.78
N LEU A 107 18.39 -8.86 -2.15
CA LEU A 107 19.62 -9.61 -2.41
C LEU A 107 20.16 -10.31 -1.15
N ALA A 108 20.08 -9.66 0.02
CA ALA A 108 20.43 -10.28 1.29
C ALA A 108 19.53 -11.48 1.62
N CYS A 109 18.22 -11.37 1.37
CA CYS A 109 17.28 -12.48 1.49
C CYS A 109 17.66 -13.65 0.56
N ALA A 110 17.92 -13.34 -0.72
CA ALA A 110 18.30 -14.33 -1.73
C ALA A 110 19.62 -15.03 -1.38
N LEU A 111 20.57 -14.30 -0.81
CA LEU A 111 21.86 -14.85 -0.37
C LEU A 111 21.68 -15.91 0.71
N VAL A 112 20.84 -15.67 1.72
CA VAL A 112 20.57 -16.64 2.78
C VAL A 112 19.96 -17.93 2.22
N LEU A 113 18.96 -17.80 1.34
CA LEU A 113 18.29 -18.96 0.73
C LEU A 113 19.24 -19.73 -0.20
N THR A 114 20.09 -19.03 -0.95
CA THR A 114 21.09 -19.63 -1.83
C THR A 114 22.18 -20.32 -1.03
N ALA A 115 22.64 -19.74 0.07
CA ALA A 115 23.62 -20.36 0.96
C ALA A 115 23.08 -21.67 1.55
N ALA A 116 21.81 -21.68 2.00
CA ALA A 116 21.15 -22.90 2.45
C ALA A 116 21.07 -23.95 1.34
N TRP A 117 20.64 -23.55 0.13
CA TRP A 117 20.56 -24.45 -1.03
C TRP A 117 21.92 -25.05 -1.42
N MET A 118 22.98 -24.25 -1.39
CA MET A 118 24.35 -24.70 -1.70
C MET A 118 24.87 -25.70 -0.67
N GLN A 119 24.44 -25.61 0.58
CA GLN A 119 24.85 -26.56 1.61
C GLN A 119 24.33 -27.96 1.32
N PHE A 120 23.10 -28.09 0.78
CA PHE A 120 22.53 -29.40 0.41
C PHE A 120 23.30 -30.05 -0.73
N THR A 121 23.63 -29.27 -1.75
CA THR A 121 24.29 -29.74 -2.97
C THR A 121 25.81 -29.71 -2.88
N TRP A 122 26.35 -29.49 -1.67
CA TRP A 122 27.79 -29.46 -1.43
C TRP A 122 28.44 -30.83 -1.67
N GLY A 123 27.73 -31.91 -1.30
CA GLY A 123 28.17 -33.29 -1.54
C GLY A 123 28.25 -33.68 -3.02
N ASP A 124 27.49 -32.99 -3.89
CA ASP A 124 27.36 -33.32 -5.32
C ASP A 124 28.41 -32.63 -6.21
N GLY A 125 29.45 -32.03 -5.63
CA GLY A 125 30.53 -31.39 -6.40
C GLY A 125 31.07 -30.07 -5.87
N GLY A 126 30.83 -29.73 -4.60
CA GLY A 126 31.40 -28.55 -3.95
C GLY A 126 30.86 -27.21 -4.47
N PHE A 127 31.66 -26.15 -4.37
CA PHE A 127 31.23 -24.80 -4.80
C PHE A 127 31.43 -24.59 -6.30
N VAL A 128 30.35 -24.28 -7.01
CA VAL A 128 30.37 -23.93 -8.44
C VAL A 128 29.75 -22.54 -8.63
N LEU A 129 30.56 -21.58 -9.12
CA LEU A 129 30.15 -20.17 -9.25
C LEU A 129 28.92 -19.98 -10.14
N VAL A 130 28.86 -20.68 -11.28
CA VAL A 130 27.73 -20.61 -12.23
C VAL A 130 26.43 -21.02 -11.54
N ARG A 131 26.46 -22.15 -10.81
CA ARG A 131 25.34 -22.66 -10.04
C ARG A 131 24.91 -21.67 -8.97
N PHE A 132 25.88 -21.09 -8.26
CA PHE A 132 25.64 -20.06 -7.24
C PHE A 132 24.91 -18.85 -7.83
N LEU A 133 25.42 -18.28 -8.92
CA LEU A 133 24.81 -17.10 -9.54
C LEU A 133 23.40 -17.38 -10.08
N LEU A 134 23.17 -18.56 -10.66
CA LEU A 134 21.85 -18.94 -11.17
C LEU A 134 20.81 -19.11 -10.05
N VAL A 135 21.16 -19.84 -8.98
CA VAL A 135 20.28 -20.05 -7.82
C VAL A 135 20.05 -18.73 -7.08
N PHE A 136 21.09 -17.92 -6.92
CA PHE A 136 20.99 -16.57 -6.36
C PHE A 136 20.04 -15.67 -7.16
N ALA A 137 20.20 -15.62 -8.47
CA ALA A 137 19.33 -14.84 -9.34
C ALA A 137 17.88 -15.38 -9.35
N CYS A 138 17.69 -16.70 -9.22
CA CYS A 138 16.37 -17.30 -9.05
C CYS A 138 15.69 -16.82 -7.75
N HIS A 139 16.39 -16.86 -6.62
CA HIS A 139 15.88 -16.38 -5.33
C HIS A 139 15.75 -14.84 -5.25
N ALA A 140 16.43 -14.09 -6.13
CA ALA A 140 16.37 -12.63 -6.17
C ALA A 140 15.14 -12.06 -6.88
N TRP A 141 14.32 -12.87 -7.55
CA TRP A 141 13.09 -12.42 -8.21
C TRP A 141 12.18 -11.50 -7.36
N PRO A 142 11.92 -11.78 -6.06
CA PRO A 142 11.04 -10.94 -5.24
C PRO A 142 11.61 -9.54 -5.01
N ALA A 143 12.93 -9.35 -5.15
CA ALA A 143 13.56 -8.03 -5.10
C ALA A 143 13.08 -7.15 -6.26
N VAL A 144 12.91 -7.72 -7.46
CA VAL A 144 12.40 -7.01 -8.65
C VAL A 144 10.96 -6.55 -8.41
N LEU A 145 10.12 -7.42 -7.83
CA LEU A 145 8.75 -7.10 -7.46
C LEU A 145 8.71 -5.99 -6.39
N ALA A 146 9.55 -6.09 -5.35
CA ALA A 146 9.65 -5.09 -4.30
C ALA A 146 10.04 -3.71 -4.84
N VAL A 147 11.08 -3.65 -5.67
CA VAL A 147 11.54 -2.41 -6.31
C VAL A 147 10.44 -1.85 -7.21
N GLY A 148 9.77 -2.68 -8.01
CA GLY A 148 8.65 -2.24 -8.85
C GLY A 148 7.46 -1.69 -8.05
N LEU A 149 7.14 -2.28 -6.89
CA LEU A 149 6.10 -1.76 -6.00
C LEU A 149 6.49 -0.40 -5.43
N VAL A 150 7.77 -0.17 -5.15
CA VAL A 150 8.29 1.06 -4.51
C VAL A 150 8.50 2.20 -5.50
N THR A 151 9.21 1.94 -6.61
CA THR A 151 9.72 3.00 -7.49
C THR A 151 8.90 3.15 -8.77
N ALA A 152 8.29 2.07 -9.28
CA ALA A 152 7.63 2.12 -10.58
C ALA A 152 6.19 2.67 -10.48
N GLY A 153 6.00 3.87 -10.99
CA GLY A 153 4.69 4.54 -11.10
C GLY A 153 3.86 4.05 -12.29
N THR A 154 4.51 3.47 -13.31
CA THR A 154 3.84 3.06 -14.56
C THR A 154 4.04 1.58 -14.86
N THR A 155 3.15 1.01 -15.67
CA THR A 155 3.29 -0.39 -16.13
C THR A 155 4.57 -0.58 -16.94
N ARG A 156 4.94 0.41 -17.77
CA ARG A 156 6.17 0.38 -18.58
C ARG A 156 7.43 0.24 -17.72
N GLN A 157 7.50 0.99 -16.62
CA GLN A 157 8.64 0.90 -15.68
C GLN A 157 8.71 -0.49 -15.01
N ARG A 158 7.56 -1.07 -14.65
CA ARG A 158 7.51 -2.43 -14.08
C ARG A 158 7.95 -3.49 -15.08
N LEU A 159 7.49 -3.37 -16.34
CA LEU A 159 7.90 -4.27 -17.42
C LEU A 159 9.39 -4.14 -17.75
N ALA A 160 9.94 -2.92 -17.73
CA ALA A 160 11.38 -2.71 -17.93
C ALA A 160 12.23 -3.36 -16.84
N LEU A 161 11.82 -3.26 -15.57
CA LEU A 161 12.48 -3.96 -14.45
C LEU A 161 12.40 -5.48 -14.61
N GLY A 162 11.22 -6.00 -14.98
CA GLY A 162 11.03 -7.43 -15.25
C GLY A 162 11.88 -7.92 -16.42
N LEU A 163 11.93 -7.15 -17.52
CA LEU A 163 12.72 -7.47 -18.70
C LEU A 163 14.23 -7.48 -18.38
N ALA A 164 14.72 -6.49 -17.62
CA ALA A 164 16.12 -6.46 -17.19
C ALA A 164 16.51 -7.70 -16.38
N TYR A 165 15.63 -8.15 -15.47
CA TYR A 165 15.82 -9.40 -14.72
C TYR A 165 15.81 -10.64 -15.63
N VAL A 166 14.84 -10.74 -16.55
CA VAL A 166 14.74 -11.88 -17.47
C VAL A 166 15.97 -11.96 -18.37
N LEU A 167 16.46 -10.84 -18.90
CA LEU A 167 17.69 -10.80 -19.71
C LEU A 167 18.92 -11.27 -18.91
N LEU A 168 19.05 -10.86 -17.64
CA LEU A 168 20.10 -11.35 -16.75
C LEU A 168 19.99 -12.87 -16.53
N MET A 169 18.78 -13.38 -16.27
CA MET A 169 18.54 -14.81 -16.09
C MET A 169 18.86 -15.61 -17.35
N LEU A 170 18.50 -15.11 -18.54
CA LEU A 170 18.80 -15.76 -19.81
C LEU A 170 20.31 -15.79 -20.08
N ALA A 171 21.04 -14.72 -19.77
CA ALA A 171 22.49 -14.68 -19.89
C ALA A 171 23.17 -15.71 -18.97
N LEU A 172 22.73 -15.80 -17.71
CA LEU A 172 23.25 -16.79 -16.76
C LEU A 172 22.90 -18.23 -17.17
N ALA A 173 21.68 -18.45 -17.67
CA ALA A 173 21.25 -19.76 -18.18
C ALA A 173 22.06 -20.18 -19.40
N ALA A 174 22.27 -19.28 -20.37
CA ALA A 174 23.10 -19.56 -21.55
C ALA A 174 24.54 -19.91 -21.16
N TRP A 175 25.11 -19.20 -20.18
CA TRP A 175 26.43 -19.51 -19.65
C TRP A 175 26.50 -20.88 -18.96
N ALA A 176 25.45 -21.26 -18.22
CA ALA A 176 25.35 -22.57 -17.58
C ALA A 176 25.21 -23.72 -18.59
N LEU A 177 24.34 -23.56 -19.58
CA LEU A 177 24.12 -24.55 -20.64
C LEU A 177 25.38 -24.77 -21.49
N ALA A 178 26.14 -23.70 -21.78
CA ALA A 178 27.40 -23.80 -22.51
C ALA A 178 28.49 -24.57 -21.75
N ARG A 179 28.38 -24.69 -20.41
CA ARG A 179 29.35 -25.36 -19.54
C ARG A 179 28.94 -26.76 -19.11
N ASN A 180 27.65 -27.09 -19.18
CA ASN A 180 27.11 -28.36 -18.75
C ASN A 180 26.15 -28.94 -19.80
N PRO A 181 26.59 -29.92 -20.63
CA PRO A 181 25.77 -30.51 -21.67
C PRO A 181 24.62 -31.39 -21.12
N GLU A 182 24.73 -31.87 -19.88
CA GLU A 182 23.68 -32.66 -19.20
C GLU A 182 22.54 -31.77 -18.66
N LEU A 183 22.75 -30.46 -18.60
CA LEU A 183 21.77 -29.51 -18.08
C LEU A 183 20.78 -29.13 -19.19
N SER A 184 19.50 -29.39 -18.98
CA SER A 184 18.46 -28.95 -19.91
C SER A 184 17.97 -27.54 -19.60
N ALA A 185 17.69 -26.75 -20.64
CA ALA A 185 17.00 -25.46 -20.50
C ALA A 185 15.63 -25.61 -19.83
N LEU A 186 14.97 -26.76 -20.03
CA LEU A 186 13.69 -27.06 -19.42
C LEU A 186 13.80 -27.23 -17.90
N ASP A 187 14.90 -27.80 -17.40
CA ASP A 187 15.12 -27.98 -15.97
C ASP A 187 15.36 -26.64 -15.27
N LEU A 188 16.10 -25.74 -15.92
CA LEU A 188 16.27 -24.36 -15.44
C LEU A 188 14.93 -23.60 -15.39
N ALA A 189 14.11 -23.75 -16.44
CA ALA A 189 12.78 -23.14 -16.48
C ALA A 189 11.86 -23.70 -15.40
N ARG A 190 11.85 -25.02 -15.18
CA ARG A 190 11.07 -25.70 -14.12
C ARG A 190 11.53 -25.28 -12.73
N PHE A 191 12.84 -25.17 -12.50
CA PHE A 191 13.40 -24.71 -11.23
C PHE A 191 12.93 -23.29 -10.91
N TRP A 192 13.03 -22.37 -11.87
CA TRP A 192 12.53 -21.01 -11.69
C TRP A 192 11.02 -20.98 -11.46
N ALA A 193 10.25 -21.72 -12.27
CA ALA A 193 8.79 -21.73 -12.20
C ALA A 193 8.30 -22.29 -10.86
N SER A 194 8.81 -23.42 -10.40
CA SER A 194 8.43 -24.01 -9.10
C SER A 194 8.78 -23.10 -7.92
N THR A 195 9.91 -22.40 -7.99
CA THR A 195 10.38 -21.49 -6.93
C THR A 195 9.59 -20.19 -6.87
N ASN A 196 9.25 -19.60 -8.02
CA ASN A 196 8.75 -18.22 -8.09
C ASN A 196 7.32 -18.09 -8.58
N LEU A 197 6.80 -19.00 -9.41
CA LEU A 197 5.47 -18.84 -10.01
C LEU A 197 4.35 -18.92 -8.96
N PRO A 198 4.30 -19.92 -8.05
CA PRO A 198 3.24 -19.98 -7.04
C PRO A 198 3.15 -18.72 -6.16
N PRO A 199 4.23 -18.24 -5.49
CA PRO A 199 4.13 -17.06 -4.64
C PRO A 199 3.88 -15.78 -5.45
N THR A 200 4.36 -15.69 -6.70
CA THR A 200 4.09 -14.54 -7.58
C THR A 200 2.61 -14.47 -7.98
N VAL A 201 2.03 -15.59 -8.42
CA VAL A 201 0.61 -15.66 -8.82
C VAL A 201 -0.29 -15.33 -7.62
N LEU A 202 0.02 -15.89 -6.44
CA LEU A 202 -0.71 -15.58 -5.23
C LEU A 202 -0.59 -14.10 -4.84
N LEU A 203 0.63 -13.56 -4.82
CA LEU A 203 0.82 -12.15 -4.54
C LEU A 203 0.01 -11.28 -5.51
N LEU A 204 0.07 -11.54 -6.82
CA LEU A 204 -0.66 -10.75 -7.81
C LEU A 204 -2.19 -10.89 -7.66
N ALA A 205 -2.69 -12.08 -7.33
CA ALA A 205 -4.10 -12.30 -7.03
C ALA A 205 -4.56 -11.49 -5.80
N PHE A 206 -3.73 -11.43 -4.75
CA PHE A 206 -4.03 -10.68 -3.52
C PHE A 206 -3.64 -9.21 -3.55
N LEU A 207 -2.85 -8.78 -4.53
CA LEU A 207 -2.66 -7.37 -4.91
C LEU A 207 -3.73 -6.89 -5.89
N HIS A 208 -4.71 -7.73 -6.23
CA HIS A 208 -5.84 -7.29 -7.05
C HIS A 208 -6.61 -6.18 -6.34
N ARG A 209 -6.99 -5.17 -7.12
CA ARG A 209 -7.60 -3.89 -6.68
C ARG A 209 -8.58 -3.99 -5.51
N ARG A 210 -9.46 -5.00 -5.50
CA ARG A 210 -10.52 -5.12 -4.48
C ARG A 210 -10.01 -5.55 -3.10
N ILE A 211 -8.88 -6.23 -3.03
CA ILE A 211 -8.37 -6.85 -1.80
C ILE A 211 -6.94 -6.44 -1.47
N ARG A 212 -6.25 -5.67 -2.33
CA ARG A 212 -4.85 -5.23 -2.18
C ARG A 212 -4.50 -4.71 -0.78
N ALA A 213 -5.44 -3.97 -0.20
CA ALA A 213 -5.43 -3.44 1.16
C ALA A 213 -5.05 -4.44 2.26
N VAL A 214 -5.70 -5.61 2.21
CA VAL A 214 -5.78 -6.57 3.32
C VAL A 214 -5.24 -7.93 2.88
N GLY A 215 -5.29 -8.21 1.58
CA GLY A 215 -4.98 -9.47 0.93
C GLY A 215 -3.61 -10.02 1.30
N PRO A 216 -2.50 -9.28 1.09
CA PRO A 216 -1.17 -9.78 1.45
C PRO A 216 -1.03 -10.12 2.93
N LEU A 217 -1.59 -9.28 3.82
CA LEU A 217 -1.50 -9.48 5.26
C LEU A 217 -2.32 -10.69 5.72
N VAL A 218 -3.55 -10.84 5.22
CA VAL A 218 -4.40 -12.00 5.54
C VAL A 218 -3.83 -13.27 4.91
N LEU A 219 -3.26 -13.20 3.71
CA LEU A 219 -2.59 -14.34 3.08
C LEU A 219 -1.43 -14.83 3.93
N ALA A 220 -0.56 -13.91 4.36
CA ALA A 220 0.55 -14.23 5.25
C ALA A 220 0.06 -14.86 6.58
N PHE A 221 -1.02 -14.31 7.16
CA PHE A 221 -1.63 -14.87 8.36
C PHE A 221 -2.21 -16.28 8.13
N MET A 222 -2.95 -16.49 7.04
CA MET A 222 -3.53 -17.79 6.69
C MET A 222 -2.45 -18.82 6.42
N LEU A 223 -1.38 -18.43 5.74
CA LEU A 223 -0.24 -19.31 5.47
C LEU A 223 0.40 -19.77 6.79
N VAL A 224 0.66 -18.85 7.72
CA VAL A 224 1.20 -19.18 9.05
C VAL A 224 0.23 -20.07 9.85
N ALA A 225 -1.08 -19.81 9.76
CA ALA A 225 -2.09 -20.61 10.46
C ALA A 225 -2.18 -22.04 9.93
N VAL A 226 -2.15 -22.20 8.60
CA VAL A 226 -2.19 -23.51 7.95
C VAL A 226 -0.90 -24.30 8.18
N ILE A 227 0.27 -23.65 8.10
CA ILE A 227 1.56 -24.26 8.48
C ILE A 227 1.56 -24.65 9.96
N GLY A 228 0.99 -23.80 10.83
CA GLY A 228 0.83 -24.09 12.25
C GLY A 228 -0.04 -25.31 12.55
N ALA A 229 -1.14 -25.46 11.81
CA ALA A 229 -2.00 -26.63 11.88
C ALA A 229 -1.22 -27.90 11.50
N GLU A 230 -0.51 -27.88 10.37
CA GLU A 230 0.29 -29.03 9.93
C GLU A 230 1.43 -29.35 10.90
N ALA A 231 2.12 -28.33 11.42
CA ALA A 231 3.20 -28.50 12.37
C ALA A 231 2.74 -29.22 13.65
N ALA A 232 1.52 -28.95 14.13
CA ALA A 232 0.96 -29.66 15.29
C ALA A 232 0.83 -31.17 15.04
N VAL A 233 0.35 -31.55 13.84
CA VAL A 233 0.24 -32.95 13.41
C VAL A 233 1.62 -33.60 13.30
N ARG A 234 2.56 -32.92 12.62
CA ARG A 234 3.92 -33.44 12.47
C ARG A 234 4.62 -33.63 13.82
N LEU A 235 4.48 -32.68 14.74
CA LEU A 235 5.04 -32.78 16.09
C LEU A 235 4.44 -33.93 16.89
N ALA A 236 3.12 -34.14 16.82
CA ALA A 236 2.49 -35.28 17.50
C ALA A 236 2.96 -36.63 16.92
N GLY A 237 3.21 -36.69 15.61
CA GLY A 237 3.70 -37.87 14.92
C GLY A 237 5.21 -38.14 15.05
N GLN A 238 6.00 -37.23 15.61
CA GLN A 238 7.46 -37.41 15.75
C GLN A 238 7.85 -38.43 16.83
N SER A 239 6.98 -38.70 17.79
CA SER A 239 7.23 -39.72 18.81
C SER A 239 6.00 -40.56 19.07
N GLU A 240 6.21 -41.84 19.33
CA GLU A 240 5.13 -42.75 19.68
C GLU A 240 4.42 -42.30 20.97
N ALA A 241 5.16 -41.73 21.92
CA ALA A 241 4.61 -41.20 23.17
C ALA A 241 3.63 -40.04 22.93
N THR A 242 4.00 -39.06 22.09
CA THR A 242 3.13 -37.92 21.76
C THR A 242 1.90 -38.34 20.97
N MET A 243 2.05 -39.32 20.06
CA MET A 243 0.93 -39.84 19.29
C MET A 243 -0.05 -40.61 20.17
N ARG A 244 0.44 -41.47 21.07
CA ARG A 244 -0.39 -42.18 22.06
C ARG A 244 -1.10 -41.22 23.01
N LEU A 245 -0.43 -40.14 23.43
CA LEU A 245 -1.05 -39.10 24.25
C LEU A 245 -2.19 -38.41 23.49
N ALA A 246 -1.96 -38.00 22.25
CA ALA A 246 -2.98 -37.36 21.41
C ALA A 246 -4.21 -38.27 21.22
N ILE A 247 -4.00 -39.55 20.92
CA ILE A 247 -5.07 -40.55 20.79
C ILE A 247 -5.77 -40.78 22.12
N GLY A 248 -5.03 -40.87 23.24
CA GLY A 248 -5.60 -41.04 24.57
C GLY A 248 -6.51 -39.89 24.98
N VAL A 249 -6.06 -38.64 24.77
CA VAL A 249 -6.87 -37.44 24.99
C VAL A 249 -8.08 -37.43 24.06
N GLY A 250 -7.90 -37.73 22.78
CA GLY A 250 -9.01 -37.87 21.82
C GLY A 250 -10.05 -38.88 22.28
N GLY A 251 -9.61 -40.06 22.72
CA GLY A 251 -10.47 -41.12 23.25
C GLY A 251 -11.25 -40.70 24.51
N THR A 252 -10.63 -39.96 25.44
CA THR A 252 -11.36 -39.42 26.61
C THR A 252 -12.45 -38.42 26.24
N LEU A 253 -12.30 -37.74 25.11
CA LEU A 253 -13.29 -36.82 24.55
C LEU A 253 -14.30 -37.53 23.63
N GLY A 254 -14.21 -38.86 23.48
CA GLY A 254 -15.07 -39.65 22.60
C GLY A 254 -14.75 -39.52 21.11
N LEU A 255 -13.57 -38.98 20.76
CA LEU A 255 -13.14 -38.78 19.38
C LEU A 255 -12.53 -40.06 18.80
N ASP A 256 -12.92 -40.40 17.57
CA ASP A 256 -12.22 -41.43 16.80
C ASP A 256 -10.85 -40.92 16.29
N GLY A 257 -10.08 -41.78 15.61
CA GLY A 257 -8.76 -41.42 15.08
C GLY A 257 -8.78 -40.29 14.05
N THR A 258 -9.80 -40.24 13.19
CA THR A 258 -9.97 -39.19 12.17
C THR A 258 -10.35 -37.86 12.81
N GLN A 259 -11.26 -37.89 13.79
CA GLN A 259 -11.68 -36.72 14.56
C GLN A 259 -10.54 -36.18 15.42
N THR A 260 -9.71 -37.06 16.01
CA THR A 260 -8.50 -36.66 16.76
C THR A 260 -7.50 -35.95 15.86
N PHE A 261 -7.30 -36.43 14.62
CA PHE A 261 -6.48 -35.77 13.62
C PHE A 261 -6.99 -34.35 13.28
N TRP A 262 -8.29 -34.21 13.01
CA TRP A 262 -8.89 -32.89 12.74
C TRP A 262 -8.84 -31.96 13.96
N ALA A 263 -9.04 -32.50 15.17
CA ALA A 263 -8.91 -31.73 16.41
C ALA A 263 -7.49 -31.19 16.58
N LEU A 264 -6.46 -31.99 16.26
CA LEU A 264 -5.07 -31.56 16.35
C LEU A 264 -4.74 -30.45 15.33
N LEU A 265 -5.25 -30.54 14.10
CA LEU A 265 -5.17 -29.45 13.11
C LEU A 265 -5.83 -28.17 13.62
N LEU A 266 -7.04 -28.27 14.19
CA LEU A 266 -7.77 -27.13 14.76
C LEU A 266 -7.04 -26.50 15.94
N VAL A 267 -6.42 -27.30 16.81
CA VAL A 267 -5.60 -26.80 17.92
C VAL A 267 -4.38 -26.06 17.39
N GLY A 268 -3.65 -26.62 16.42
CA GLY A 268 -2.50 -25.95 15.79
C GLY A 268 -2.89 -24.62 15.12
N ALA A 269 -4.01 -24.61 14.39
CA ALA A 269 -4.57 -23.39 13.80
C ALA A 269 -5.02 -22.37 14.87
N ALA A 270 -5.64 -22.81 15.97
CA ALA A 270 -6.11 -21.92 17.04
C ALA A 270 -4.95 -21.27 17.80
N VAL A 271 -3.91 -22.03 18.12
CA VAL A 271 -2.70 -21.53 18.79
C VAL A 271 -2.02 -20.48 17.90
N THR A 272 -1.81 -20.80 16.62
CA THR A 272 -1.19 -19.86 15.68
C THR A 272 -2.07 -18.64 15.42
N ALA A 273 -3.40 -18.78 15.35
CA ALA A 273 -4.31 -17.65 15.24
C ALA A 273 -4.27 -16.73 16.48
N LEU A 274 -4.16 -17.29 17.69
CA LEU A 274 -4.03 -16.51 18.92
C LEU A 274 -2.71 -15.74 18.98
N LEU A 275 -1.61 -16.37 18.58
CA LEU A 275 -0.30 -15.73 18.45
C LEU A 275 -0.34 -14.65 17.36
N GLY A 276 -0.92 -14.96 16.20
CA GLY A 276 -1.10 -14.03 15.10
C GLY A 276 -1.94 -12.81 15.50
N ARG A 277 -2.96 -12.96 16.36
CA ARG A 277 -3.71 -11.84 16.93
C ARG A 277 -2.82 -10.91 17.78
N ARG A 278 -1.86 -11.46 18.53
CA ARG A 278 -0.88 -10.65 19.27
C ARG A 278 0.03 -9.89 18.32
N VAL A 279 0.49 -10.54 17.25
CA VAL A 279 1.32 -9.91 16.20
C VAL A 279 0.55 -8.81 15.48
N LEU A 280 -0.69 -9.03 15.07
CA LEU A 280 -1.55 -8.02 14.44
C LEU A 280 -1.74 -6.79 15.33
N LYS A 281 -2.01 -6.99 16.63
CA LYS A 281 -2.09 -5.88 17.60
C LYS A 281 -0.76 -5.13 17.73
N TRP A 282 0.36 -5.85 17.73
CA TRP A 282 1.70 -5.25 17.77
C TRP A 282 2.00 -4.45 16.49
N LEU A 283 1.67 -4.99 15.31
CA LEU A 283 1.79 -4.29 14.02
C LEU A 283 0.95 -3.01 14.00
N GLY A 284 -0.29 -3.07 14.49
CA GLY A 284 -1.14 -1.88 14.63
C GLY A 284 -0.52 -0.82 15.54
N ARG A 285 -0.02 -1.21 16.72
CA ARG A 285 0.69 -0.26 17.62
C ARG A 285 1.95 0.31 16.99
N ARG A 286 2.73 -0.52 16.28
CA ARG A 286 3.94 -0.10 15.57
C ARG A 286 3.61 0.92 14.47
N HIS A 287 2.52 0.69 13.74
CA HIS A 287 2.05 1.59 12.70
C HIS A 287 1.60 2.93 13.30
N VAL A 288 0.77 2.92 14.36
CA VAL A 288 0.34 4.13 15.07
C VAL A 288 1.53 4.89 15.67
N ALA A 289 2.52 4.18 16.21
CA ALA A 289 3.76 4.76 16.73
C ALA A 289 4.75 5.18 15.62
N ARG A 290 4.34 5.16 14.34
CA ARG A 290 5.14 5.58 13.18
C ARG A 290 6.49 4.89 13.04
N ARG A 291 6.53 3.62 13.45
CA ARG A 291 7.67 2.71 13.25
C ARG A 291 7.47 1.78 12.05
N SER A 292 6.39 1.97 11.30
CA SER A 292 6.03 1.26 10.06
C SER A 292 5.17 2.16 9.18
N SER A 293 5.12 1.88 7.88
CA SER A 293 4.24 2.52 6.88
C SER A 293 3.35 1.46 6.22
N ASP A 294 2.28 1.87 5.51
CA ASP A 294 1.42 0.92 4.77
C ASP A 294 2.17 0.17 3.67
N GLN A 295 3.11 0.86 3.01
CA GLN A 295 3.98 0.26 2.01
C GLN A 295 4.89 -0.79 2.65
N LEU A 296 5.49 -0.48 3.81
CA LEU A 296 6.35 -1.43 4.51
C LEU A 296 5.57 -2.65 4.99
N LEU A 297 4.35 -2.49 5.52
CA LEU A 297 3.49 -3.63 5.92
C LEU A 297 3.18 -4.55 4.74
N THR A 298 2.87 -3.98 3.58
CA THR A 298 2.61 -4.75 2.35
C THR A 298 3.86 -5.52 1.91
N LEU A 299 5.03 -4.87 1.96
CA LEU A 299 6.31 -5.50 1.63
C LEU A 299 6.69 -6.58 2.65
N GLU A 300 6.46 -6.38 3.94
CA GLU A 300 6.68 -7.39 4.98
C GLU A 300 5.85 -8.64 4.71
N ALA A 301 4.56 -8.48 4.38
CA ALA A 301 3.70 -9.61 4.04
C ALA A 301 4.17 -10.35 2.78
N MET A 302 4.57 -9.60 1.75
CA MET A 302 5.14 -10.17 0.52
C MET A 302 6.44 -10.96 0.80
N TRP A 303 7.39 -10.37 1.53
CA TRP A 303 8.66 -11.02 1.83
C TRP A 303 8.48 -12.23 2.73
N LEU A 304 7.53 -12.20 3.67
CA LEU A 304 7.19 -13.37 4.46
C LEU A 304 6.64 -14.50 3.59
N LEU A 305 5.72 -14.19 2.67
CA LEU A 305 5.19 -15.16 1.70
C LEU A 305 6.33 -15.80 0.89
N PHE A 306 7.21 -15.00 0.28
CA PHE A 306 8.31 -15.52 -0.53
C PHE A 306 9.33 -16.29 0.30
N ALA A 307 9.70 -15.80 1.48
CA ALA A 307 10.65 -16.49 2.35
C ALA A 307 10.14 -17.86 2.79
N VAL A 308 8.84 -17.97 3.11
CA VAL A 308 8.21 -19.25 3.41
C VAL A 308 8.22 -20.13 2.16
N VAL A 309 7.63 -19.69 1.05
CA VAL A 309 7.45 -20.55 -0.12
C VAL A 309 8.77 -21.00 -0.76
N GLN A 310 9.78 -20.13 -0.82
CA GLN A 310 11.09 -20.50 -1.36
C GLN A 310 11.93 -21.38 -0.42
N SER A 311 11.61 -21.44 0.88
CA SER A 311 12.30 -22.34 1.85
C SER A 311 11.53 -23.64 2.12
N VAL A 312 10.29 -23.77 1.67
CA VAL A 312 9.46 -24.98 1.82
C VAL A 312 10.19 -26.23 1.34
N GLY A 313 10.91 -26.15 0.21
CA GLY A 313 11.69 -27.27 -0.32
C GLY A 313 12.85 -27.71 0.57
N PHE A 314 13.28 -26.89 1.53
CA PHE A 314 14.39 -27.25 2.41
C PHE A 314 13.95 -28.14 3.57
N ALA A 315 12.64 -28.20 3.84
CA ALA A 315 12.06 -29.07 4.85
C ALA A 315 12.37 -30.56 4.61
N PHE A 316 12.58 -30.94 3.34
CA PHE A 316 12.89 -32.32 2.94
C PHE A 316 14.29 -32.76 3.35
N GLU A 317 15.22 -31.81 3.58
CA GLU A 317 16.60 -32.08 3.99
C GLU A 317 16.78 -32.10 5.51
N GLY A 318 15.73 -31.77 6.27
CA GLY A 318 15.70 -31.82 7.73
C GLY A 318 14.96 -30.65 8.37
N LEU A 319 14.43 -30.87 9.58
CA LEU A 319 13.62 -29.87 10.29
C LEU A 319 14.38 -28.58 10.63
N ALA A 320 15.69 -28.65 10.87
CA ALA A 320 16.52 -27.47 11.14
C ALA A 320 16.52 -26.49 9.97
N TRP A 321 16.37 -26.98 8.74
CA TRP A 321 16.40 -26.18 7.52
C TRP A 321 15.13 -25.37 7.29
N LEU A 322 14.05 -25.67 8.03
CA LEU A 322 12.88 -24.79 8.11
C LEU A 322 13.24 -23.40 8.65
N ALA A 323 14.35 -23.25 9.38
CA ALA A 323 14.83 -21.95 9.87
C ALA A 323 15.34 -21.03 8.75
N ALA A 324 15.67 -21.56 7.55
CA ALA A 324 16.18 -20.76 6.45
C ALA A 324 15.22 -19.66 6.00
N GLY A 325 13.91 -19.94 5.95
CA GLY A 325 12.89 -18.94 5.62
C GLY A 325 12.85 -17.78 6.63
N PRO A 326 12.66 -18.05 7.93
CA PRO A 326 12.74 -17.04 8.98
C PRO A 326 14.07 -16.26 9.00
N LEU A 327 15.21 -16.93 8.80
CA LEU A 327 16.52 -16.28 8.73
C LEU A 327 16.64 -15.37 7.50
N ALA A 328 16.13 -15.79 6.35
CA ALA A 328 16.11 -14.96 5.14
C ALA A 328 15.22 -13.72 5.32
N PHE A 329 14.04 -13.89 5.94
CA PHE A 329 13.17 -12.78 6.30
C PHE A 329 13.83 -11.82 7.31
N LEU A 330 14.56 -12.37 8.29
CA LEU A 330 15.31 -11.56 9.25
C LEU A 330 16.44 -10.78 8.57
N ALA A 331 17.21 -11.41 7.68
CA ALA A 331 18.26 -10.76 6.91
C ALA A 331 17.71 -9.60 6.07
N TRP A 332 16.59 -9.84 5.37
CA TRP A 332 15.85 -8.79 4.67
C TRP A 332 15.45 -7.64 5.62
N LYS A 333 14.88 -7.97 6.78
CA LYS A 333 14.38 -6.98 7.73
C LYS A 333 15.49 -6.12 8.31
N LEU A 334 16.59 -6.74 8.73
CA LEU A 334 17.76 -6.05 9.27
C LEU A 334 18.40 -5.15 8.22
N THR A 335 18.56 -5.63 6.99
CA THR A 335 19.12 -4.87 5.88
C THR A 335 18.23 -3.67 5.52
N THR A 336 16.91 -3.85 5.53
CA THR A 336 15.96 -2.75 5.29
C THR A 336 16.05 -1.68 6.38
N VAL A 337 16.06 -2.08 7.66
CA VAL A 337 16.15 -1.14 8.79
C VAL A 337 17.49 -0.40 8.79
N ALA A 338 18.60 -1.10 8.55
CA ALA A 338 19.92 -0.48 8.44
C ALA A 338 19.98 0.46 7.22
N GLY A 339 19.52 0.01 6.06
CA GLY A 339 19.52 0.80 4.82
C GLY A 339 18.71 2.08 4.94
N PHE A 340 17.53 2.04 5.57
CA PHE A 340 16.71 3.23 5.83
C PHE A 340 17.41 4.24 6.76
N ARG A 341 18.08 3.75 7.80
CA ARG A 341 18.85 4.60 8.72
C ARG A 341 20.06 5.23 8.04
N LEU A 342 20.84 4.42 7.31
CA LEU A 342 22.04 4.88 6.60
C LEU A 342 21.71 5.85 5.46
N ALA A 343 20.61 5.63 4.74
CA ALA A 343 20.13 6.54 3.71
C ALA A 343 19.43 7.79 4.27
N GLY A 344 19.24 7.88 5.58
CA GLY A 344 18.59 9.02 6.24
C GLY A 344 17.11 9.22 5.84
N LEU A 345 16.43 8.19 5.33
CA LEU A 345 15.09 8.32 4.76
C LEU A 345 14.03 8.77 5.77
N GLY A 346 14.14 8.31 7.02
CA GLY A 346 13.21 8.69 8.09
C GLY A 346 13.43 10.10 8.67
N HIS A 347 14.35 10.90 8.11
CA HIS A 347 14.57 12.27 8.56
C HIS A 347 13.84 13.26 7.65
N ALA A 348 13.09 14.16 8.28
CA ALA A 348 12.46 15.31 7.64
C ALA A 348 13.50 16.13 6.86
N GLN A 349 13.28 16.32 5.56
CA GLN A 349 13.99 17.32 4.78
C GLN A 349 13.05 18.50 4.58
N ALA A 350 13.42 19.68 5.07
CA ALA A 350 12.60 20.88 4.88
C ALA A 350 12.64 21.34 3.41
N PRO A 351 11.54 21.87 2.84
CA PRO A 351 10.16 21.92 3.37
C PRO A 351 9.32 20.67 3.04
N GLU A 352 8.37 20.33 3.92
CA GLU A 352 7.42 19.22 3.80
C GLU A 352 6.01 19.74 3.42
N PRO A 353 5.71 19.95 2.12
CA PRO A 353 4.45 20.56 1.71
C PRO A 353 3.24 19.66 2.01
N GLY A 354 2.25 20.21 2.73
CA GLY A 354 0.96 19.55 2.93
C GLY A 354 0.03 19.78 1.74
N LEU A 355 -0.47 18.69 1.16
CA LEU A 355 -1.47 18.74 0.08
C LEU A 355 -2.86 18.45 0.60
N LEU A 356 -3.84 19.28 0.25
CA LEU A 356 -5.23 18.86 0.28
C LEU A 356 -5.61 18.23 -1.07
N LEU A 357 -6.09 17.00 -1.04
CA LEU A 357 -6.67 16.35 -2.22
C LEU A 357 -8.20 16.34 -2.14
N LEU A 358 -8.83 17.01 -3.10
CA LEU A 358 -10.27 16.96 -3.33
C LEU A 358 -10.54 16.18 -4.62
N ARG A 359 -11.61 15.39 -4.65
CA ARG A 359 -11.92 14.55 -5.81
C ARG A 359 -13.42 14.42 -6.05
N VAL A 360 -13.82 14.48 -7.32
CA VAL A 360 -15.16 14.08 -7.75
C VAL A 360 -15.26 12.56 -7.70
N PHE A 361 -16.23 12.05 -6.93
CA PHE A 361 -16.49 10.62 -6.75
C PHE A 361 -17.22 10.05 -7.99
N ALA A 362 -16.50 9.52 -8.99
CA ALA A 362 -17.14 8.86 -10.15
C ALA A 362 -16.22 7.98 -11.03
N LEU A 363 -14.90 8.15 -11.01
CA LEU A 363 -14.02 7.68 -12.09
C LEU A 363 -13.43 6.26 -11.89
N GLY A 364 -13.70 5.63 -10.75
CA GLY A 364 -13.25 4.27 -10.41
C GLY A 364 -11.75 4.02 -10.66
N ALA A 365 -11.43 2.91 -11.34
CA ALA A 365 -10.07 2.41 -11.51
C ALA A 365 -9.12 3.31 -12.33
N ARG A 366 -9.63 4.30 -13.07
CA ARG A 366 -8.81 5.29 -13.78
C ARG A 366 -8.25 6.32 -12.81
N SER A 367 -9.08 6.77 -11.86
CA SER A 367 -8.64 7.74 -10.85
C SER A 367 -7.67 7.11 -9.86
N GLU A 368 -7.93 5.88 -9.41
CA GLU A 368 -7.03 5.14 -8.52
C GLU A 368 -5.63 4.95 -9.10
N ARG A 369 -5.49 4.59 -10.40
CA ARG A 369 -4.18 4.40 -11.02
C ARG A 369 -3.35 5.68 -11.05
N LEU A 370 -3.99 6.80 -11.37
CA LEU A 370 -3.33 8.10 -11.35
C LEU A 370 -2.96 8.49 -9.92
N PHE A 371 -3.86 8.28 -8.97
CA PHE A 371 -3.62 8.57 -7.55
C PHE A 371 -2.49 7.70 -6.97
N ASP A 372 -2.43 6.42 -7.31
CA ASP A 372 -1.31 5.53 -6.95
C ASP A 372 0.03 6.10 -7.50
N ALA A 373 0.06 6.49 -8.78
CA ALA A 373 1.27 7.01 -9.41
C ALA A 373 1.67 8.39 -8.85
N PHE A 374 0.70 9.24 -8.55
CA PHE A 374 0.87 10.55 -7.92
C PHE A 374 1.34 10.42 -6.47
N GLY A 375 0.64 9.63 -5.66
CA GLY A 375 0.94 9.38 -4.25
C GLY A 375 2.31 8.73 -4.04
N LYS A 376 2.76 7.85 -4.94
CA LYS A 376 4.15 7.33 -4.92
C LYS A 376 5.21 8.43 -4.98
N ARG A 377 4.92 9.55 -5.63
CA ARG A 377 5.82 10.69 -5.78
C ARG A 377 5.60 11.70 -4.67
N TRP A 378 4.37 12.21 -4.51
CA TRP A 378 4.07 13.24 -3.53
C TRP A 378 4.43 12.83 -2.10
N LEU A 379 4.12 11.60 -1.70
CA LEU A 379 4.40 11.14 -0.34
C LEU A 379 5.90 11.01 -0.03
N ARG A 380 6.79 11.16 -1.01
CA ARG A 380 8.24 11.22 -0.75
C ARG A 380 8.71 12.61 -0.29
N ILE A 381 7.85 13.61 -0.41
CA ILE A 381 8.18 15.00 -0.10
C ILE A 381 7.19 15.63 0.89
N GLY A 382 5.94 15.19 0.95
CA GLY A 382 4.96 15.77 1.87
C GLY A 382 3.70 14.91 2.07
N ASN A 383 2.89 15.26 3.06
CA ASN A 383 1.65 14.56 3.39
C ASN A 383 0.50 14.91 2.42
N ILE A 384 -0.52 14.05 2.41
CA ILE A 384 -1.79 14.30 1.72
C ILE A 384 -2.88 14.26 2.76
N ASP A 385 -3.64 15.33 2.91
CA ASP A 385 -4.84 15.38 3.73
C ASP A 385 -6.04 15.23 2.79
N MET A 386 -7.00 14.39 3.17
CA MET A 386 -8.22 14.19 2.37
C MET A 386 -9.42 13.80 3.22
N ILE A 387 -10.61 14.06 2.69
CA ILE A 387 -11.86 13.58 3.29
C ILE A 387 -12.16 12.21 2.72
N ALA A 388 -12.35 11.23 3.60
CA ALA A 388 -12.70 9.87 3.20
C ALA A 388 -14.11 9.88 2.61
N GLY A 389 -14.23 9.49 1.35
CA GLY A 389 -15.53 9.31 0.70
C GLY A 389 -16.05 7.88 0.79
N PRO A 390 -17.36 7.66 0.57
CA PRO A 390 -17.95 6.32 0.59
C PRO A 390 -17.26 5.39 -0.41
N ASP A 391 -16.81 5.88 -1.57
CA ASP A 391 -16.08 5.08 -2.55
C ASP A 391 -14.70 4.62 -2.05
N LEU A 392 -13.99 5.44 -1.26
CA LEU A 392 -12.66 5.10 -0.72
C LEU A 392 -12.75 3.91 0.23
N ALA A 393 -13.77 3.92 1.10
CA ALA A 393 -14.07 2.85 2.03
C ALA A 393 -14.44 1.54 1.33
N THR A 394 -14.76 1.58 0.03
CA THR A 394 -15.16 0.41 -0.76
C THR A 394 -14.07 -0.17 -1.64
N THR A 395 -13.05 0.62 -2.05
CA THR A 395 -12.01 0.16 -2.98
C THR A 395 -10.58 0.27 -2.47
N ALA A 396 -10.28 1.05 -1.44
CA ALA A 396 -8.91 1.26 -0.97
C ALA A 396 -8.82 1.41 0.55
N VAL A 397 -9.25 0.38 1.29
CA VAL A 397 -8.98 0.31 2.74
C VAL A 397 -7.46 0.34 2.95
N GLU A 398 -6.94 1.16 3.84
CA GLU A 398 -5.51 1.09 4.14
C GLU A 398 -5.22 -0.02 5.19
N PRO A 399 -4.05 -0.69 5.16
CA PRO A 399 -3.71 -1.74 6.12
C PRO A 399 -3.93 -1.34 7.59
N HIS A 400 -3.68 -0.08 7.93
CA HIS A 400 -3.88 0.43 9.28
C HIS A 400 -5.36 0.62 9.64
N GLU A 401 -6.20 1.08 8.72
CA GLU A 401 -7.65 1.17 8.90
C GLU A 401 -8.26 -0.20 9.17
N PHE A 402 -7.77 -1.20 8.44
CA PHE A 402 -8.13 -2.59 8.66
C PHE A 402 -7.75 -3.05 10.08
N LEU A 403 -6.53 -2.73 10.54
CA LEU A 403 -6.08 -3.08 11.90
C LEU A 403 -6.90 -2.37 12.99
N ASP A 404 -7.35 -1.14 12.74
CA ASP A 404 -8.24 -0.41 13.64
C ASP A 404 -9.67 -0.95 13.63
N PHE A 405 -10.17 -1.38 12.48
CA PHE A 405 -11.48 -2.05 12.35
C PHE A 405 -11.50 -3.37 13.12
N VAL A 406 -10.52 -4.25 12.88
CA VAL A 406 -10.36 -5.51 13.64
C VAL A 406 -10.14 -5.24 15.13
N GLY A 407 -9.56 -4.09 15.47
CA GLY A 407 -9.39 -3.59 16.83
C GLY A 407 -10.64 -3.00 17.48
N GLY A 408 -11.75 -2.85 16.75
CA GLY A 408 -13.00 -2.26 17.24
C GLY A 408 -12.96 -0.74 17.42
N ARG A 409 -12.05 -0.04 16.74
CA ARG A 409 -11.83 1.42 16.89
C ARG A 409 -12.44 2.28 15.79
N LEU A 410 -13.11 1.68 14.81
CA LEU A 410 -13.60 2.38 13.61
C LEU A 410 -14.53 3.57 13.90
N SER A 411 -15.46 3.46 14.85
CA SER A 411 -16.37 4.56 15.21
C SER A 411 -15.65 5.78 15.80
N ARG A 412 -14.43 5.59 16.33
CA ARG A 412 -13.59 6.68 16.83
C ARG A 412 -12.82 7.37 15.71
N ALA A 413 -12.93 6.93 14.46
CA ALA A 413 -12.28 7.57 13.32
C ALA A 413 -13.07 8.80 12.82
N PHE A 414 -14.38 8.89 13.10
CA PHE A 414 -15.24 9.94 12.58
C PHE A 414 -15.10 11.26 13.35
N VAL A 415 -15.08 12.37 12.60
CA VAL A 415 -15.11 13.74 13.12
C VAL A 415 -16.48 14.01 13.72
N ARG A 416 -16.52 14.36 15.00
CA ARG A 416 -17.78 14.59 15.73
C ARG A 416 -18.19 16.06 15.73
N ASP A 417 -17.24 16.95 15.99
CA ASP A 417 -17.49 18.38 16.14
C ASP A 417 -16.22 19.17 15.75
N GLU A 418 -16.32 20.50 15.79
CA GLU A 418 -15.22 21.41 15.43
C GLU A 418 -14.00 21.26 16.34
N ALA A 419 -14.21 20.99 17.64
CA ALA A 419 -13.11 20.77 18.57
C ALA A 419 -12.40 19.43 18.31
N ASP A 420 -13.15 18.39 17.95
CA ASP A 420 -12.63 17.09 17.52
C ASP A 420 -11.87 17.21 16.21
N LEU A 421 -12.38 17.99 15.25
CA LEU A 421 -11.69 18.32 14.01
C LEU A 421 -10.35 19.02 14.29
N ALA A 422 -10.35 20.08 15.13
CA ALA A 422 -9.13 20.80 15.47
C ALA A 422 -8.09 19.89 16.14
N ARG A 423 -8.51 19.04 17.09
CA ARG A 423 -7.64 18.05 17.73
C ARG A 423 -7.05 17.05 16.73
N ARG A 424 -7.87 16.51 15.83
CA ARG A 424 -7.43 15.55 14.80
C ARG A 424 -6.50 16.17 13.78
N HIS A 425 -6.83 17.37 13.31
CA HIS A 425 -6.00 18.12 12.41
C HIS A 425 -4.64 18.42 13.05
N ALA A 426 -4.58 18.82 14.32
CA ALA A 426 -3.33 19.02 15.03
C ALA A 426 -2.55 17.71 15.28
N ALA A 427 -3.24 16.59 15.50
CA ALA A 427 -2.64 15.28 15.73
C ALA A 427 -2.30 14.49 14.45
N ARG A 428 -2.49 15.09 13.26
CA ARG A 428 -2.25 14.41 11.98
C ARG A 428 -0.78 14.02 11.84
N ALA A 429 -0.52 12.98 11.06
CA ALA A 429 0.85 12.50 10.89
C ALA A 429 1.63 13.45 9.95
N LEU A 430 2.58 14.17 10.54
CA LEU A 430 3.50 15.08 9.84
C LEU A 430 4.92 14.50 9.79
N GLY A 431 5.62 14.71 8.68
CA GLY A 431 6.94 14.14 8.42
C GLY A 431 6.94 12.69 7.92
N PRO A 432 8.11 12.16 7.57
CA PRO A 432 8.24 10.83 6.99
C PRO A 432 8.16 9.70 8.02
N ASP A 433 7.68 8.54 7.59
CA ASP A 433 7.88 7.26 8.26
C ASP A 433 9.31 6.73 8.01
N PRO A 434 9.76 5.63 8.64
CA PRO A 434 11.15 5.15 8.52
C PRO A 434 11.62 4.86 7.08
N ASP A 435 10.69 4.55 6.17
CA ASP A 435 10.96 4.32 4.74
C ASP A 435 11.03 5.61 3.91
N GLY A 436 10.90 6.78 4.55
CA GLY A 436 10.92 8.10 3.91
C GLY A 436 9.62 8.50 3.23
N ARG A 437 8.53 7.79 3.52
CA ARG A 437 7.21 8.10 2.98
C ARG A 437 6.37 8.83 4.03
N HIS A 438 5.82 9.97 3.66
CA HIS A 438 4.77 10.68 4.40
C HIS A 438 3.45 9.92 4.29
N ARG A 439 2.49 10.29 5.13
CA ARG A 439 1.20 9.61 5.20
C ARG A 439 0.11 10.35 4.45
N VAL A 440 -0.90 9.58 4.07
CA VAL A 440 -2.23 10.12 3.75
C VAL A 440 -2.97 10.22 5.08
N ASN A 441 -3.48 11.40 5.41
CA ASN A 441 -4.32 11.64 6.57
C ASN A 441 -5.77 11.70 6.11
N GLU A 442 -6.51 10.64 6.37
CA GLU A 442 -7.92 10.55 6.02
C GLU A 442 -8.82 11.04 7.15
N PHE A 443 -9.73 11.96 6.82
CA PHE A 443 -10.74 12.47 7.73
C PHE A 443 -12.10 11.86 7.40
N PHE A 444 -12.56 10.94 8.27
CA PHE A 444 -13.89 10.37 8.19
C PHE A 444 -14.91 11.36 8.73
N CYS A 445 -15.89 11.71 7.91
CA CYS A 445 -16.92 12.68 8.27
C CYS A 445 -18.30 12.03 8.33
N HIS A 446 -19.13 12.56 9.23
CA HIS A 446 -20.58 12.42 9.18
C HIS A 446 -21.16 13.36 8.10
N ASP A 447 -22.43 13.15 7.72
CA ASP A 447 -23.10 13.92 6.66
C ASP A 447 -23.13 15.45 6.90
N ASP A 448 -23.03 15.87 8.17
CA ASP A 448 -23.04 17.26 8.62
C ASP A 448 -21.65 17.86 8.91
N THR A 449 -20.60 17.04 8.99
CA THR A 449 -19.24 17.48 9.42
C THR A 449 -18.24 17.60 8.28
N TRP A 450 -18.56 17.12 7.06
CA TRP A 450 -17.61 17.17 5.94
C TRP A 450 -17.33 18.60 5.45
N ARG A 451 -18.34 19.48 5.42
CA ARG A 451 -18.17 20.89 4.99
C ARG A 451 -17.20 21.67 5.87
N PRO A 452 -17.36 21.71 7.21
CA PRO A 452 -16.40 22.39 8.08
C PRO A 452 -15.02 21.73 8.04
N THR A 453 -14.95 20.41 7.90
CA THR A 453 -13.68 19.68 7.74
C THR A 453 -12.96 20.11 6.47
N MET A 454 -13.66 20.16 5.33
CA MET A 454 -13.09 20.57 4.06
C MET A 454 -12.47 21.97 4.16
N LEU A 455 -13.23 22.92 4.68
CA LEU A 455 -12.77 24.30 4.79
C LEU A 455 -11.57 24.45 5.73
N CYS A 456 -11.53 23.69 6.83
CA CYS A 456 -10.40 23.63 7.74
C CYS A 456 -9.13 23.16 7.02
N LEU A 457 -9.20 22.05 6.29
CA LEU A 457 -8.07 21.49 5.55
C LEU A 457 -7.62 22.41 4.41
N ALA A 458 -8.55 23.02 3.67
CA ALA A 458 -8.25 23.89 2.53
C ALA A 458 -7.48 25.15 2.95
N ARG A 459 -7.80 25.71 4.13
CA ARG A 459 -7.07 26.84 4.70
C ARG A 459 -5.69 26.45 5.20
N ALA A 460 -5.54 25.21 5.69
CA ALA A 460 -4.30 24.72 6.26
C ALA A 460 -3.26 24.27 5.24
N ALA A 461 -3.70 23.75 4.09
CA ALA A 461 -2.84 23.14 3.09
C ALA A 461 -1.90 24.14 2.38
N ASP A 462 -0.71 23.69 2.01
CA ASP A 462 0.26 24.46 1.22
C ASP A 462 -0.10 24.42 -0.27
N ALA A 463 -0.69 23.32 -0.72
CA ALA A 463 -1.22 23.17 -2.07
C ALA A 463 -2.57 22.42 -2.03
N VAL A 464 -3.42 22.69 -3.01
CA VAL A 464 -4.71 22.01 -3.19
C VAL A 464 -4.75 21.41 -4.59
N LEU A 465 -4.96 20.10 -4.66
CA LEU A 465 -5.27 19.40 -5.91
C LEU A 465 -6.76 19.06 -5.91
N MET A 466 -7.48 19.54 -6.92
CA MET A 466 -8.88 19.17 -7.13
C MET A 466 -9.04 18.35 -8.42
N ASP A 467 -9.46 17.10 -8.29
CA ASP A 467 -9.76 16.22 -9.42
C ASP A 467 -11.18 16.48 -9.95
N LEU A 468 -11.27 17.20 -11.07
CA LEU A 468 -12.52 17.54 -11.79
C LEU A 468 -12.70 16.72 -13.07
N ARG A 469 -12.01 15.59 -13.21
CA ARG A 469 -12.22 14.72 -14.37
C ARG A 469 -13.66 14.21 -14.40
N GLY A 470 -14.26 14.25 -15.58
CA GLY A 470 -15.66 13.87 -15.78
C GLY A 470 -16.66 14.89 -15.24
N PHE A 471 -16.24 16.09 -14.82
CA PHE A 471 -17.15 17.14 -14.36
C PHE A 471 -18.09 17.59 -15.48
N SER A 472 -19.39 17.59 -15.18
CA SER A 472 -20.50 17.84 -16.09
C SER A 472 -21.76 18.27 -15.29
N PRO A 473 -22.84 18.71 -15.96
CA PRO A 473 -24.10 19.04 -15.28
C PRO A 473 -24.72 17.87 -14.48
N GLN A 474 -24.32 16.63 -14.77
CA GLN A 474 -24.84 15.45 -14.09
C GLN A 474 -24.15 15.17 -12.75
N ASN A 475 -22.99 15.80 -12.46
CA ASN A 475 -22.21 15.57 -11.24
C ASN A 475 -21.64 16.86 -10.63
N GLU A 476 -22.49 17.88 -10.51
CA GLU A 476 -22.17 19.18 -9.90
C GLU A 476 -21.93 19.16 -8.37
N GLY A 477 -21.79 17.98 -7.76
CA GLY A 477 -21.60 17.81 -6.31
C GLY A 477 -20.38 18.58 -5.77
N CYS A 478 -19.39 18.85 -6.62
CA CYS A 478 -18.17 19.58 -6.27
C CYS A 478 -18.27 21.12 -6.38
N ARG A 479 -19.45 21.65 -6.72
CA ARG A 479 -19.68 23.10 -6.85
C ARG A 479 -19.48 23.83 -5.53
N TYR A 480 -19.89 23.21 -4.41
CA TYR A 480 -19.64 23.77 -3.08
C TYR A 480 -18.14 23.91 -2.83
N GLU A 481 -17.37 22.87 -3.15
CA GLU A 481 -15.93 22.85 -2.96
C GLU A 481 -15.23 23.91 -3.80
N LEU A 482 -15.59 24.04 -5.08
CA LEU A 482 -15.09 25.09 -5.96
C LEU A 482 -15.35 26.49 -5.38
N GLN A 483 -16.57 26.75 -4.90
CA GLN A 483 -16.90 28.03 -4.28
C GLN A 483 -16.02 28.31 -3.05
N GLN A 484 -15.84 27.32 -2.17
CA GLN A 484 -15.00 27.51 -0.97
C GLN A 484 -13.53 27.76 -1.33
N LEU A 485 -13.00 27.10 -2.37
CA LEU A 485 -11.63 27.36 -2.84
C LEU A 485 -11.48 28.79 -3.36
N LEU A 486 -12.40 29.27 -4.20
CA LEU A 486 -12.40 30.64 -4.71
C LEU A 486 -12.50 31.69 -3.59
N ASP A 487 -13.28 31.39 -2.54
CA ASP A 487 -13.56 32.34 -1.45
C ASP A 487 -12.48 32.35 -0.35
N HIS A 488 -11.73 31.26 -0.16
CA HIS A 488 -10.89 31.09 1.03
C HIS A 488 -9.44 30.68 0.75
N VAL A 489 -9.09 30.33 -0.48
CA VAL A 489 -7.76 29.83 -0.84
C VAL A 489 -7.18 30.67 -1.97
N ALA A 490 -5.98 31.21 -1.77
CA ALA A 490 -5.22 31.84 -2.84
C ALA A 490 -5.06 30.89 -4.04
N LEU A 491 -5.51 31.30 -5.24
CA LEU A 491 -5.61 30.46 -6.43
C LEU A 491 -4.25 29.93 -6.91
N GLU A 492 -3.16 30.63 -6.59
CA GLU A 492 -1.79 30.18 -6.85
C GLU A 492 -1.47 28.82 -6.19
N ARG A 493 -2.18 28.46 -5.11
CA ARG A 493 -2.05 27.15 -4.43
C ARG A 493 -3.00 26.09 -4.97
N VAL A 494 -3.94 26.46 -5.84
CA VAL A 494 -4.98 25.55 -6.34
C VAL A 494 -4.61 25.08 -7.75
N VAL A 495 -4.57 23.76 -7.91
CA VAL A 495 -4.41 23.09 -9.21
C VAL A 495 -5.61 22.19 -9.45
N VAL A 496 -6.21 22.32 -10.63
CA VAL A 496 -7.33 21.50 -11.07
C VAL A 496 -6.85 20.47 -12.09
N LEU A 497 -7.19 19.20 -11.88
CA LEU A 497 -6.99 18.15 -12.85
C LEU A 497 -8.25 17.99 -13.72
N VAL A 498 -8.08 18.10 -15.04
CA VAL A 498 -9.15 17.90 -16.02
C VAL A 498 -8.87 16.73 -16.95
N GLY A 499 -9.95 16.06 -17.37
CA GLY A 499 -9.92 14.87 -18.21
C GLY A 499 -10.45 15.17 -19.60
N ARG A 500 -10.29 14.21 -20.51
CA ARG A 500 -10.91 14.27 -21.85
C ARG A 500 -12.44 14.26 -21.80
N ASP A 501 -12.98 13.68 -20.75
CA ASP A 501 -14.40 13.51 -20.43
C ASP A 501 -14.97 14.70 -19.63
N THR A 502 -14.19 15.74 -19.38
CA THR A 502 -14.64 16.94 -18.66
C THR A 502 -15.32 17.89 -19.64
N ASP A 503 -16.54 18.31 -19.34
CA ASP A 503 -17.21 19.37 -20.10
C ASP A 503 -16.56 20.72 -19.77
N ARG A 504 -15.67 21.16 -20.66
CA ARG A 504 -14.90 22.41 -20.46
C ARG A 504 -15.79 23.65 -20.49
N GLY A 505 -16.76 23.71 -21.41
CA GLY A 505 -17.66 24.86 -21.49
C GLY A 505 -18.51 24.98 -20.23
N PHE A 506 -18.97 23.84 -19.70
CA PHE A 506 -19.69 23.81 -18.43
C PHE A 506 -18.80 24.18 -17.22
N LEU A 507 -17.56 23.67 -17.17
CA LEU A 507 -16.61 24.02 -16.12
C LEU A 507 -16.29 25.53 -16.12
N GLU A 508 -15.99 26.09 -17.28
CA GLU A 508 -15.68 27.52 -17.46
C GLU A 508 -16.85 28.42 -17.06
N SER A 509 -18.07 28.10 -17.52
CA SER A 509 -19.27 28.85 -17.15
C SER A 509 -19.61 28.74 -15.67
N THR A 510 -19.42 27.56 -15.08
CA THR A 510 -19.59 27.35 -13.63
C THR A 510 -18.60 28.19 -12.84
N LEU A 511 -17.30 28.13 -13.18
CA LEU A 511 -16.27 28.91 -12.50
C LEU A 511 -16.50 30.41 -12.64
N ALA A 512 -16.92 30.88 -13.83
CA ALA A 512 -17.27 32.28 -14.05
C ALA A 512 -18.45 32.72 -13.16
N ALA A 513 -19.49 31.89 -13.06
CA ALA A 513 -20.64 32.17 -12.19
C ALA A 513 -20.27 32.18 -10.70
N LEU A 514 -19.47 31.21 -10.24
CA LEU A 514 -18.99 31.16 -8.85
C LEU A 514 -18.08 32.34 -8.52
N TRP A 515 -17.26 32.76 -9.48
CA TRP A 515 -16.39 33.93 -9.36
C TRP A 515 -17.19 35.22 -9.19
N GLN A 516 -18.26 35.39 -9.98
CA GLN A 516 -19.16 36.55 -9.83
C GLN A 516 -19.81 36.63 -8.45
N SER A 517 -20.08 35.49 -7.82
CA SER A 517 -20.60 35.39 -6.45
C SER A 517 -19.51 35.33 -5.35
N SER A 518 -18.23 35.55 -5.69
CA SER A 518 -17.16 35.40 -4.71
C SER A 518 -17.23 36.45 -3.59
N ARG A 519 -16.95 35.99 -2.37
CA ARG A 519 -17.03 36.82 -1.16
C ARG A 519 -16.07 38.00 -1.23
N ALA A 520 -16.48 39.12 -0.62
CA ALA A 520 -15.65 40.33 -0.53
C ALA A 520 -14.27 40.07 0.12
N GLU A 521 -14.20 39.15 1.08
CA GLU A 521 -12.98 38.77 1.80
C GLU A 521 -12.11 37.75 1.05
N SER A 522 -12.45 37.39 -0.19
CA SER A 522 -11.66 36.41 -0.95
C SER A 522 -10.24 36.93 -1.18
N PRO A 523 -9.20 36.12 -0.91
CA PRO A 523 -7.80 36.51 -1.13
C PRO A 523 -7.46 36.73 -2.61
N ASN A 524 -8.38 36.38 -3.51
CA ASN A 524 -8.18 36.42 -4.95
C ASN A 524 -8.77 37.68 -5.60
N ARG A 525 -9.66 38.42 -4.91
CA ARG A 525 -10.40 39.54 -5.50
C ARG A 525 -9.53 40.72 -5.87
N ASP A 526 -8.53 41.00 -5.06
CA ASP A 526 -7.60 42.11 -5.27
C ASP A 526 -6.42 41.74 -6.19
N ASN A 527 -6.39 40.48 -6.66
CA ASN A 527 -5.39 40.05 -7.63
C ASN A 527 -5.76 40.60 -9.02
N PRO A 528 -4.88 41.38 -9.69
CA PRO A 528 -5.16 41.94 -11.02
C PRO A 528 -5.24 40.87 -12.12
N GLY A 529 -4.78 39.64 -11.85
CA GLY A 529 -4.88 38.50 -12.75
C GLY A 529 -5.13 37.21 -11.97
N PRO A 530 -6.34 36.99 -11.42
CA PRO A 530 -6.65 35.79 -10.68
C PRO A 530 -6.57 34.60 -11.63
N LEU A 531 -5.60 33.70 -11.38
CA LEU A 531 -5.22 32.62 -12.29
C LEU A 531 -5.46 31.27 -11.61
N LEU A 532 -6.30 30.44 -12.21
CA LEU A 532 -6.48 29.05 -11.82
C LEU A 532 -5.72 28.14 -12.78
N ARG A 533 -4.79 27.34 -12.23
CA ARG A 533 -3.96 26.42 -13.00
C ARG A 533 -4.66 25.09 -13.24
N MET A 534 -4.61 24.63 -14.48
CA MET A 534 -5.27 23.40 -14.94
C MET A 534 -4.25 22.45 -15.55
N VAL A 535 -4.29 21.18 -15.13
CA VAL A 535 -3.49 20.10 -15.71
C VAL A 535 -4.42 19.15 -16.45
N GLU A 536 -4.14 18.93 -17.73
CA GLU A 536 -4.85 17.95 -18.54
C GLU A 536 -4.26 16.55 -18.38
N GLU A 537 -5.12 15.55 -18.20
CA GLU A 537 -4.71 14.14 -18.18
C GLU A 537 -4.10 13.73 -19.53
N ARG A 538 -2.81 13.39 -19.50
CA ARG A 538 -2.02 12.91 -20.65
C ARG A 538 -1.21 11.69 -20.27
N GLY A 539 -1.89 10.54 -20.25
CA GLY A 539 -1.25 9.23 -20.03
C GLY A 539 -0.39 9.16 -18.77
N ASP A 540 0.73 8.43 -18.88
CA ASP A 540 1.61 8.05 -17.76
C ASP A 540 2.38 9.23 -17.13
N GLU A 541 2.52 10.36 -17.84
CA GLU A 541 3.29 11.53 -17.38
C GLU A 541 2.47 12.47 -16.48
N THR A 542 1.14 12.34 -16.49
CA THR A 542 0.21 13.19 -15.73
C THR A 542 0.61 13.31 -14.26
N ALA A 543 0.99 12.20 -13.62
CA ALA A 543 1.39 12.20 -12.21
C ALA A 543 2.66 13.01 -11.94
N ALA A 544 3.64 12.99 -12.85
CA ALA A 544 4.86 13.77 -12.71
C ALA A 544 4.57 15.26 -12.88
N ARG A 545 3.79 15.60 -13.92
CA ARG A 545 3.37 16.98 -14.19
C ARG A 545 2.56 17.59 -13.06
N LEU A 546 1.64 16.83 -12.46
CA LEU A 546 0.90 17.29 -11.28
C LEU A 546 1.82 17.68 -10.13
N VAL A 547 2.82 16.85 -9.82
CA VAL A 547 3.80 17.15 -8.76
C VAL A 547 4.59 18.41 -9.09
N GLU A 548 5.05 18.56 -10.34
CA GLU A 548 5.80 19.74 -10.78
C GLU A 548 4.95 21.01 -10.65
N THR A 549 3.73 21.03 -11.19
CA THR A 549 2.83 22.18 -11.11
C THR A 549 2.45 22.54 -9.67
N LEU A 550 2.21 21.54 -8.81
CA LEU A 550 1.90 21.78 -7.39
C LEU A 550 3.09 22.38 -6.63
N LEU A 551 4.32 22.01 -6.98
CA LEU A 551 5.53 22.55 -6.34
C LEU A 551 5.94 23.94 -6.83
N GLU A 552 5.41 24.40 -7.96
CA GLU A 552 5.53 25.78 -8.42
C GLU A 552 4.66 26.75 -7.59
N ALA A 553 3.70 26.23 -6.81
CA ALA A 553 2.92 27.08 -5.91
C ALA A 553 3.83 27.74 -4.87
N PRO A 554 3.76 29.07 -4.65
CA PRO A 554 4.52 29.70 -3.60
C PRO A 554 4.09 29.14 -2.23
N PRO A 555 5.04 28.98 -1.28
CA PRO A 555 4.71 28.52 0.05
C PRO A 555 3.73 29.48 0.72
N ARG A 556 2.86 28.94 1.57
CA ARG A 556 1.89 29.74 2.31
C ARG A 556 2.62 30.87 3.05
N LYS A 557 2.26 32.13 2.77
CA LYS A 557 2.70 33.27 3.59
C LYS A 557 2.20 33.00 5.02
N ALA A 558 3.12 32.90 5.98
CA ALA A 558 2.75 32.82 7.38
C ALA A 558 1.81 34.00 7.68
N ALA A 559 0.66 33.72 8.29
CA ALA A 559 -0.19 34.80 8.77
C ALA A 559 0.68 35.62 9.72
N VAL A 560 0.93 36.89 9.39
CA VAL A 560 1.51 37.85 10.32
C VAL A 560 0.58 37.85 11.52
N ALA A 561 1.09 37.35 12.65
CA ALA A 561 0.33 37.23 13.88
C ALA A 561 -0.08 38.60 14.42
#